data_AF-A0A7Y3BXV6-F1
#
_entry.id   AF-A0A7Y3BXV6-F1
#
_cell.length_a   1.000
_cell.length_b   1.000
_cell.length_c   1.000
_cell.angle_alpha   90.00
_cell.angle_beta   90.00
_cell.angle_gamma   90.00
#
_symmetry.space_group_name_H-M   'P 1'
#
loop_
_entity.id
_entity.type
_entity.pdbx_description
1 polymer ?
#
loop_
_entity_poly.entity_id
_entity_poly.type
_entity_poly.pdbx_seq_one_letter_code
_entity_poly.pdbx_strand_id
1 'polypeptide(L)'
;MTTDSETSADTQDSGSPGRGGSAPVRKLDGIAVAGIVLAIVVAMTVPADKLQGDVQRLMYVHVPSAWVAFLAFGVTAISSVAWLRTRKMGWDTTAAASAFVGVFFTGTALASGMIWGKPTWGVFWTWDARLVSTALLFVIYLGYLALRRATPDPIDRARRSAIVGVIAAFQVAVVYKSVDWWVTLHQQSSRDSIDPALRLSLWVSVLAFTIVYIGLTSRRKALLEAEEALRLRGLRSSAVAGDAVSVPNLDLPDG
;
A
#
# COMPACT_ATOMS: atom_id res chain seq x y z
N MET A 1 45.28 55.31 -2.72
CA MET A 1 44.14 55.59 -1.84
C MET A 1 42.98 54.77 -2.42
N THR A 2 42.67 53.55 -1.97
CA THR A 2 42.14 53.15 -0.62
C THR A 2 40.89 53.96 -0.26
N THR A 3 39.76 53.44 0.24
CA THR A 3 39.27 52.09 0.60
C THR A 3 37.74 52.20 0.76
N ASP A 4 36.87 51.19 0.59
CA ASP A 4 36.95 49.82 0.04
C ASP A 4 35.52 49.31 -0.28
N SER A 5 35.35 48.06 -0.74
CA SER A 5 34.06 47.38 -0.94
C SER A 5 33.52 46.72 0.34
N GLU A 6 32.24 46.88 0.68
CA GLU A 6 31.57 46.00 1.65
C GLU A 6 30.29 45.36 1.11
N THR A 7 30.43 44.06 0.86
CA THR A 7 29.39 43.05 0.67
C THR A 7 28.45 42.98 1.87
N SER A 8 27.16 43.26 1.69
CA SER A 8 26.12 42.84 2.64
C SER A 8 25.66 41.42 2.29
N ALA A 9 26.14 40.44 3.05
CA ALA A 9 25.96 39.03 2.75
C ALA A 9 24.54 38.50 3.02
N ASP A 10 24.10 37.62 2.12
CA ASP A 10 23.24 36.45 2.31
C ASP A 10 22.80 36.15 3.76
N THR A 11 21.65 36.71 4.17
CA THR A 11 20.90 36.15 5.32
C THR A 11 20.11 34.94 4.84
N GLN A 12 20.72 33.77 4.98
CA GLN A 12 20.13 32.48 4.69
C GLN A 12 18.78 32.30 5.41
N ASP A 13 17.69 32.19 4.64
CA ASP A 13 16.42 31.68 5.14
C ASP A 13 16.59 30.19 5.47
N SER A 14 16.91 29.91 6.73
CA SER A 14 17.07 28.56 7.28
C SER A 14 15.70 27.88 7.42
N GLY A 15 15.12 27.52 6.27
CA GLY A 15 13.85 26.83 6.16
C GLY A 15 13.81 25.55 7.02
N SER A 16 13.15 25.65 8.18
CA SER A 16 13.04 24.56 9.14
C SER A 16 12.45 23.31 8.47
N PRO A 17 13.05 22.10 8.66
CA PRO A 17 12.62 20.90 7.96
C PRO A 17 11.16 20.58 8.28
N GLY A 18 10.33 20.64 7.24
CA GLY A 18 8.89 20.84 7.39
C GLY A 18 8.19 19.74 8.18
N ARG A 19 7.36 20.15 9.15
CA ARG A 19 6.25 19.38 9.72
C ARG A 19 5.11 19.19 8.67
N GLY A 20 5.48 18.77 7.45
CA GLY A 20 4.71 18.82 6.20
C GLY A 20 3.63 17.76 6.01
N GLY A 21 2.81 17.51 7.03
CA GLY A 21 1.54 16.80 6.86
C GLY A 21 0.39 17.81 6.86
N SER A 22 -0.30 17.97 5.72
CA SER A 22 -1.47 18.86 5.64
C SER A 22 -2.53 18.47 6.68
N ALA A 23 -3.18 19.48 7.28
CA ALA A 23 -4.08 19.29 8.42
C ALA A 23 -5.16 18.20 8.23
N PRO A 24 -5.78 18.02 7.03
CA PRO A 24 -6.74 16.94 6.81
C PRO A 24 -6.17 15.53 7.01
N VAL A 25 -4.93 15.28 6.58
CA VAL A 25 -4.35 13.93 6.64
C VAL A 25 -3.90 13.57 8.06
N ARG A 26 -3.47 14.56 8.85
CA ARG A 26 -3.22 14.37 10.30
C ARG A 26 -4.50 13.99 11.06
N LYS A 27 -5.64 14.58 10.69
CA LYS A 27 -6.96 14.20 11.24
C LYS A 27 -7.32 12.76 10.88
N LEU A 28 -7.08 12.36 9.63
CA LEU A 28 -7.30 10.99 9.18
C LEU A 28 -6.45 9.97 9.95
N ASP A 29 -5.17 10.25 10.21
CA ASP A 29 -4.31 9.38 11.03
C ASP A 29 -4.88 9.23 12.46
N GLY A 30 -5.35 10.31 13.07
CA GLY A 30 -6.00 10.28 14.39
C GLY A 30 -7.30 9.48 14.41
N ILE A 31 -8.14 9.61 13.38
CA ILE A 31 -9.37 8.81 13.22
C ILE A 31 -9.02 7.32 13.02
N ALA A 32 -7.96 7.01 12.26
CA ALA A 32 -7.51 5.64 12.05
C ALA A 32 -7.03 4.99 13.36
N VAL A 33 -6.23 5.69 14.17
CA VAL A 33 -5.80 5.21 15.49
C VAL A 33 -7.00 5.02 16.43
N ALA A 34 -7.90 6.00 16.52
CA ALA A 34 -9.10 5.89 17.35
C ALA A 34 -10.02 4.72 16.91
N GLY A 35 -10.15 4.50 15.60
CA GLY A 35 -10.89 3.38 15.04
C GLY A 35 -10.28 2.02 15.39
N ILE A 36 -8.95 1.88 15.35
CA ILE A 36 -8.26 0.66 15.77
C ILE A 36 -8.41 0.41 17.28
N VAL A 37 -8.28 1.44 18.11
CA VAL A 37 -8.53 1.33 19.56
C VAL A 37 -9.98 0.88 19.83
N LEU A 38 -10.96 1.50 19.16
CA LEU A 38 -12.37 1.10 19.28
C LEU A 38 -12.59 -0.36 18.84
N ALA A 39 -12.00 -0.77 17.71
CA ALA A 39 -12.08 -2.14 17.22
C ALA A 39 -11.50 -3.16 18.23
N ILE A 40 -10.37 -2.84 18.87
CA ILE A 40 -9.78 -3.69 19.91
C ILE A 40 -10.71 -3.75 21.14
N VAL A 41 -11.21 -2.62 21.63
CA VAL A 41 -12.11 -2.58 22.80
C VAL A 41 -13.37 -3.40 22.55
N VAL A 42 -14.05 -3.19 21.41
CA VAL A 42 -15.24 -3.95 21.04
C VAL A 42 -14.92 -5.43 20.88
N ALA A 43 -13.79 -5.78 20.24
CA ALA A 43 -13.32 -7.16 20.12
C ALA A 43 -13.03 -7.85 21.45
N MET A 44 -12.65 -7.11 22.51
CA MET A 44 -12.48 -7.65 23.86
C MET A 44 -13.80 -7.84 24.60
N THR A 45 -14.85 -7.06 24.29
CA THR A 45 -16.18 -7.22 24.92
C THR A 45 -17.00 -8.41 24.41
N VAL A 46 -16.65 -8.99 23.27
CA VAL A 46 -17.33 -10.21 22.78
C VAL A 46 -16.96 -11.40 23.69
N PRO A 47 -17.90 -12.29 24.06
CA PRO A 47 -17.56 -13.54 24.77
C PRO A 47 -16.63 -14.43 23.95
N ALA A 48 -15.84 -15.26 24.64
CA ALA A 48 -15.03 -16.29 23.99
C ALA A 48 -15.91 -17.31 23.24
N ASP A 49 -15.45 -17.82 22.10
CA ASP A 49 -16.20 -18.81 21.33
C ASP A 49 -16.27 -20.16 22.08
N LYS A 50 -17.39 -20.88 21.92
CA LYS A 50 -17.64 -22.15 22.63
C LYS A 50 -16.67 -23.27 22.25
N LEU A 51 -16.09 -23.24 21.04
CA LEU A 51 -15.19 -24.27 20.53
C LEU A 51 -13.74 -23.76 20.40
N GLN A 52 -13.56 -22.48 20.04
CA GLN A 52 -12.25 -21.88 19.80
C GLN A 52 -11.72 -21.06 21.00
N GLY A 53 -12.55 -20.76 21.99
CA GLY A 53 -12.18 -19.87 23.10
C GLY A 53 -11.78 -18.46 22.60
N ASP A 54 -10.80 -17.86 23.25
CA ASP A 54 -10.29 -16.52 22.88
C ASP A 54 -9.48 -16.50 21.57
N VAL A 55 -9.08 -17.65 21.01
CA VAL A 55 -8.40 -17.74 19.71
C VAL A 55 -9.27 -17.16 18.59
N GLN A 56 -10.60 -17.27 18.71
CA GLN A 56 -11.57 -16.64 17.80
C GLN A 56 -11.29 -15.14 17.61
N ARG A 57 -10.81 -14.43 18.64
CA ARG A 57 -10.61 -12.98 18.58
C ARG A 57 -9.60 -12.57 17.51
N LEU A 58 -8.71 -13.47 17.08
CA LEU A 58 -7.79 -13.22 15.98
C LEU A 58 -8.51 -12.99 14.64
N MET A 59 -9.77 -13.43 14.49
CA MET A 59 -10.62 -13.11 13.34
C MET A 59 -10.88 -11.61 13.18
N TYR A 60 -10.89 -10.83 14.27
CA TYR A 60 -11.03 -9.37 14.23
C TYR A 60 -9.78 -8.64 13.70
N VAL A 61 -8.67 -9.37 13.45
CA VAL A 61 -7.48 -8.87 12.74
C VAL A 61 -7.36 -9.55 11.38
N HIS A 62 -7.54 -10.87 11.33
CA HIS A 62 -7.38 -11.69 10.14
C HIS A 62 -8.38 -11.31 9.03
N VAL A 63 -9.69 -11.30 9.34
CA VAL A 63 -10.73 -11.06 8.34
C VAL A 63 -10.71 -9.62 7.80
N PRO A 64 -10.56 -8.56 8.64
CA PRO A 64 -10.33 -7.20 8.14
C PRO A 64 -9.07 -7.04 7.30
N SER A 65 -7.98 -7.76 7.62
CA SER A 65 -6.76 -7.76 6.80
C SER A 65 -7.00 -8.38 5.42
N ALA A 66 -7.69 -9.53 5.36
CA ALA A 66 -8.04 -10.17 4.09
C ALA A 66 -9.00 -9.30 3.25
N TRP A 67 -9.98 -8.66 3.89
CA TRP A 67 -10.87 -7.68 3.25
C TRP A 67 -10.09 -6.52 2.64
N VAL A 68 -9.20 -5.89 3.41
CA VAL A 68 -8.38 -4.77 2.93
C VAL A 68 -7.43 -5.19 1.83
N ALA A 69 -6.84 -6.38 1.88
CA ALA A 69 -6.02 -6.91 0.79
C ALA A 69 -6.82 -6.97 -0.53
N PHE A 70 -8.03 -7.53 -0.50
CA PHE A 70 -8.89 -7.59 -1.69
C PHE A 70 -9.32 -6.20 -2.18
N LEU A 71 -9.68 -5.29 -1.27
CA LEU A 71 -10.00 -3.90 -1.60
C LEU A 71 -8.82 -3.19 -2.28
N ALA A 72 -7.61 -3.34 -1.73
CA ALA A 72 -6.39 -2.74 -2.24
C ALA A 72 -6.02 -3.28 -3.63
N PHE A 73 -6.18 -4.57 -3.88
CA PHE A 73 -5.94 -5.17 -5.20
C PHE A 73 -7.03 -4.79 -6.21
N GLY A 74 -8.29 -4.66 -5.78
CA GLY A 74 -9.37 -4.09 -6.58
C GLY A 74 -9.11 -2.65 -7.01
N VAL A 75 -8.69 -1.77 -6.07
CA VAL A 75 -8.30 -0.39 -6.37
C VAL A 75 -7.06 -0.34 -7.27
N THR A 76 -6.11 -1.27 -7.10
CA THR A 76 -4.94 -1.41 -8.00
C THR A 76 -5.37 -1.76 -9.42
N ALA A 77 -6.29 -2.71 -9.59
CA ALA A 77 -6.80 -3.13 -10.89
C ALA A 77 -7.59 -2.01 -11.58
N ILE A 78 -8.53 -1.36 -10.88
CA ILE A 78 -9.33 -0.25 -11.39
C ILE A 78 -8.42 0.91 -11.82
N SER A 79 -7.44 1.27 -10.98
CA SER A 79 -6.46 2.32 -11.29
C SER A 79 -5.58 1.94 -12.48
N SER A 80 -5.21 0.67 -12.62
CA SER A 80 -4.46 0.15 -13.78
C SER A 80 -5.25 0.26 -15.08
N VAL A 81 -6.54 -0.10 -15.08
CA VAL A 81 -7.46 0.11 -16.24
C VAL A 81 -7.61 1.60 -16.55
N ALA A 82 -7.78 2.44 -15.53
CA ALA A 82 -7.91 3.88 -15.69
C ALA A 82 -6.63 4.52 -16.28
N TRP A 83 -5.44 4.05 -15.88
CA TRP A 83 -4.19 4.45 -16.50
C TRP A 83 -4.11 3.98 -17.96
N LEU A 84 -4.42 2.72 -18.27
CA LEU A 84 -4.37 2.21 -19.66
C LEU A 84 -5.24 3.03 -20.62
N ARG A 85 -6.43 3.44 -20.16
CA ARG A 85 -7.39 4.27 -20.92
C ARG A 85 -6.99 5.75 -21.02
N THR A 86 -6.51 6.36 -19.94
CA THR A 86 -6.33 7.83 -19.86
C THR A 86 -4.88 8.31 -19.91
N ARG A 87 -3.91 7.41 -19.71
CA ARG A 87 -2.47 7.65 -19.57
C ARG A 87 -2.07 8.66 -18.48
N LYS A 88 -2.99 9.06 -17.61
CA LYS A 88 -2.73 10.01 -16.50
C LYS A 88 -1.96 9.32 -15.38
N MET A 89 -0.72 9.76 -15.12
CA MET A 89 0.18 9.15 -14.12
C MET A 89 -0.40 9.09 -12.70
N GLY A 90 -1.32 9.99 -12.32
CA GLY A 90 -2.01 9.91 -11.02
C GLY A 90 -2.75 8.58 -10.78
N TRP A 91 -3.20 7.88 -11.83
CA TRP A 91 -3.77 6.53 -11.72
C TRP A 91 -2.69 5.48 -11.45
N ASP A 92 -1.57 5.55 -12.16
CA ASP A 92 -0.42 4.66 -11.94
C ASP A 92 0.13 4.79 -10.51
N THR A 93 0.28 6.03 -10.02
CA THR A 93 0.68 6.29 -8.63
C THR A 93 -0.33 5.74 -7.62
N THR A 94 -1.64 5.85 -7.91
CA THR A 94 -2.70 5.28 -7.06
C THR A 94 -2.65 3.75 -7.04
N ALA A 95 -2.42 3.12 -8.20
CA ALA A 95 -2.23 1.68 -8.31
C ALA A 95 -1.00 1.21 -7.51
N ALA A 96 0.13 1.90 -7.65
CA ALA A 96 1.37 1.59 -6.95
C ALA A 96 1.26 1.72 -5.42
N ALA A 97 0.61 2.79 -4.95
CA ALA A 97 0.37 3.01 -3.53
C ALA A 97 -0.56 1.96 -2.94
N SER A 98 -1.66 1.67 -3.65
CA SER A 98 -2.65 0.66 -3.24
C SER A 98 -2.05 -0.74 -3.18
N ALA A 99 -1.29 -1.16 -4.21
CA ALA A 99 -0.62 -2.45 -4.25
C ALA A 99 0.36 -2.64 -3.09
N PHE A 100 1.13 -1.60 -2.75
CA PHE A 100 2.05 -1.62 -1.62
C PHE A 100 1.36 -1.90 -0.28
N VAL A 101 0.23 -1.22 -0.02
CA VAL A 101 -0.55 -1.42 1.20
C VAL A 101 -1.28 -2.77 1.18
N GLY A 102 -1.79 -3.19 0.02
CA GLY A 102 -2.41 -4.51 -0.16
C GLY A 102 -1.48 -5.67 0.15
N VAL A 103 -0.21 -5.60 -0.28
CA VAL A 103 0.83 -6.58 0.08
C VAL A 103 1.00 -6.66 1.59
N PHE A 104 1.10 -5.53 2.30
CA PHE A 104 1.22 -5.52 3.77
C PHE A 104 0.05 -6.26 4.43
N PHE A 105 -1.20 -5.91 4.10
CA PHE A 105 -2.38 -6.56 4.67
C PHE A 105 -2.54 -8.03 4.26
N THR A 106 -2.08 -8.42 3.06
CA THR A 106 -2.05 -9.84 2.66
C THR A 106 -1.06 -10.62 3.52
N GLY A 107 0.12 -10.06 3.79
CA GLY A 107 1.10 -10.64 4.72
C GLY A 107 0.53 -10.75 6.15
N THR A 108 -0.18 -9.73 6.62
CA THR A 108 -0.88 -9.75 7.92
C THR A 108 -1.96 -10.83 7.96
N ALA A 109 -2.76 -10.99 6.89
CA ALA A 109 -3.78 -12.03 6.78
C ALA A 109 -3.15 -13.43 6.80
N LEU A 110 -2.08 -13.67 6.03
CA LEU A 110 -1.35 -14.94 6.05
C LEU A 110 -0.76 -15.24 7.44
N ALA A 111 -0.05 -14.29 8.06
CA ALA A 111 0.56 -14.47 9.37
C ALA A 111 -0.48 -14.76 10.47
N SER A 112 -1.54 -13.96 10.56
CA SER A 112 -2.64 -14.18 11.51
C SER A 112 -3.40 -15.49 11.24
N GLY A 113 -3.58 -15.86 9.97
CA GLY A 113 -4.20 -17.11 9.56
C GLY A 113 -3.39 -18.34 9.99
N MET A 114 -2.06 -18.31 9.84
CA MET A 114 -1.18 -19.37 10.33
C MET A 114 -1.23 -19.50 11.86
N ILE A 115 -1.20 -18.36 12.57
CA ILE A 115 -1.27 -18.34 14.05
C ILE A 115 -2.60 -18.92 14.56
N TRP A 116 -3.73 -18.60 13.90
CA TRP A 116 -5.04 -19.18 14.21
C TRP A 116 -5.13 -20.67 13.80
N GLY A 117 -4.53 -21.05 12.67
CA GLY A 117 -4.55 -22.43 12.17
C GLY A 117 -3.90 -23.43 13.14
N LYS A 118 -2.87 -23.03 13.90
CA LYS A 118 -2.19 -23.94 14.83
C LYS A 118 -3.10 -24.52 15.93
N PRO A 119 -3.83 -23.73 16.73
CA PRO A 119 -4.81 -24.26 17.69
C PRO A 119 -6.06 -24.85 17.04
N THR A 120 -6.52 -24.35 15.88
CA THR A 120 -7.79 -24.80 15.28
C THR A 120 -7.67 -26.04 14.39
N TRP A 121 -6.52 -26.24 13.74
CA TRP A 121 -6.25 -27.37 12.82
C TRP A 121 -5.05 -28.23 13.23
N GLY A 122 -4.36 -27.88 14.33
CA GLY A 122 -3.15 -28.56 14.78
C GLY A 122 -1.86 -28.16 14.04
N VAL A 123 -1.95 -27.40 12.94
CA VAL A 123 -0.82 -27.03 12.05
C VAL A 123 -0.87 -25.55 11.67
N PHE A 124 0.30 -24.90 11.56
CA PHE A 124 0.40 -23.52 11.08
C PHE A 124 0.07 -23.39 9.59
N TRP A 125 0.32 -24.43 8.80
CA TRP A 125 0.12 -24.42 7.34
C TRP A 125 -0.41 -25.77 6.86
N THR A 126 -1.24 -25.72 5.83
CA THR A 126 -1.72 -26.87 5.06
C THR A 126 -1.87 -26.46 3.60
N TRP A 127 -1.82 -27.41 2.67
CA TRP A 127 -1.92 -27.16 1.22
C TRP A 127 -3.37 -26.97 0.74
N ASP A 128 -4.16 -26.25 1.55
CA ASP A 128 -5.54 -25.89 1.25
C ASP A 128 -5.62 -24.89 0.10
N ALA A 129 -6.65 -25.04 -0.76
CA ALA A 129 -6.82 -24.23 -1.96
C ALA A 129 -6.89 -22.71 -1.68
N ARG A 130 -7.50 -22.27 -0.56
CA ARG A 130 -7.52 -20.85 -0.19
C ARG A 130 -6.15 -20.39 0.29
N LEU A 131 -5.50 -21.16 1.15
CA LEU A 131 -4.19 -20.82 1.69
C LEU A 131 -3.16 -20.65 0.56
N VAL A 132 -3.04 -21.64 -0.31
CA VAL A 132 -2.10 -21.65 -1.44
C VAL A 132 -2.41 -20.54 -2.44
N SER A 133 -3.68 -20.33 -2.80
CA SER A 133 -4.06 -19.24 -3.72
C SER A 133 -3.83 -17.85 -3.13
N THR A 134 -3.96 -17.68 -1.81
CA THR A 134 -3.63 -16.42 -1.10
C THR A 134 -2.12 -16.18 -1.04
N ALA A 135 -1.32 -17.22 -0.80
CA ALA A 135 0.15 -17.11 -0.86
C ALA A 135 0.63 -16.79 -2.29
N LEU A 136 0.01 -17.39 -3.31
CA LEU A 136 0.29 -17.06 -4.71
C LEU A 136 -0.10 -15.60 -5.03
N LEU A 137 -1.25 -15.12 -4.55
CA LEU A 137 -1.68 -13.73 -4.67
C LEU A 137 -0.64 -12.76 -4.05
N PHE A 138 -0.13 -13.09 -2.85
CA PHE A 138 0.92 -12.32 -2.18
C PHE A 138 2.20 -12.25 -3.01
N VAL A 139 2.68 -13.39 -3.54
CA VAL A 139 3.89 -13.44 -4.39
C VAL A 139 3.69 -12.70 -5.71
N ILE A 140 2.51 -12.78 -6.33
CA ILE A 140 2.19 -12.02 -7.56
C ILE A 140 2.28 -10.52 -7.31
N TYR A 141 1.72 -10.00 -6.21
CA TYR A 141 1.78 -8.57 -5.92
C TYR A 141 3.14 -8.10 -5.38
N LEU A 142 3.95 -8.97 -4.75
CA LEU A 142 5.38 -8.73 -4.55
C LEU A 142 6.11 -8.60 -5.91
N GLY A 143 5.82 -9.49 -6.85
CA GLY A 143 6.32 -9.44 -8.24
C GLY A 143 5.93 -8.16 -8.98
N TYR A 144 4.69 -7.69 -8.81
CA TYR A 144 4.23 -6.39 -9.32
C TYR A 144 5.10 -5.23 -8.79
N LEU A 145 5.38 -5.21 -7.48
CA LEU A 145 6.23 -4.17 -6.87
C LEU A 145 7.70 -4.29 -7.29
N ALA A 146 8.20 -5.52 -7.48
CA ALA A 146 9.55 -5.77 -7.98
C ALA A 146 9.71 -5.29 -9.45
N LEU A 147 8.77 -5.64 -10.33
CA LEU A 147 8.70 -5.16 -11.72
C LEU A 147 8.70 -3.64 -11.80
N ARG A 148 7.98 -2.97 -10.89
CA ARG A 148 8.00 -1.50 -10.78
C ARG A 148 9.37 -0.95 -10.43
N ARG A 149 10.05 -1.52 -9.45
CA ARG A 149 11.41 -1.10 -9.07
C ARG A 149 12.43 -1.38 -10.17
N ALA A 150 12.27 -2.49 -10.89
CA ALA A 150 13.16 -2.91 -11.97
C ALA A 150 12.95 -2.17 -13.30
N THR A 151 11.93 -1.32 -13.44
CA THR A 151 11.65 -0.57 -14.68
C THR A 151 11.95 0.93 -14.47
N PRO A 152 13.08 1.46 -15.01
CA PRO A 152 13.50 2.84 -14.76
C PRO A 152 12.58 3.88 -15.42
N ASP A 153 12.21 3.66 -16.68
CA ASP A 153 11.34 4.57 -17.44
C ASP A 153 9.93 4.64 -16.81
N PRO A 154 9.39 5.84 -16.49
CA PRO A 154 8.08 5.97 -15.84
C PRO A 154 6.91 5.46 -16.66
N ILE A 155 6.93 5.62 -17.98
CA ILE A 155 5.79 5.27 -18.87
C ILE A 155 5.76 3.76 -19.10
N ASP A 156 6.92 3.16 -19.33
CA ASP A 156 7.07 1.72 -19.49
C ASP A 156 6.84 0.99 -18.16
N ARG A 157 7.28 1.57 -17.04
CA ARG A 157 6.93 1.10 -15.68
C ARG A 157 5.43 1.07 -15.50
N ALA A 158 4.74 2.17 -15.80
CA ALA A 158 3.29 2.26 -15.67
C ALA A 158 2.59 1.27 -16.60
N ARG A 159 3.03 1.13 -17.86
CA ARG A 159 2.46 0.20 -18.84
C ARG A 159 2.57 -1.25 -18.41
N ARG A 160 3.78 -1.72 -18.11
CA ARG A 160 4.06 -3.11 -17.73
C ARG A 160 3.31 -3.46 -16.44
N SER A 161 3.33 -2.55 -15.46
CA SER A 161 2.62 -2.73 -14.20
C SER A 161 1.11 -2.75 -14.37
N ALA A 162 0.53 -1.85 -15.16
CA ALA A 162 -0.91 -1.80 -15.34
C ALA A 162 -1.45 -3.09 -15.98
N ILE A 163 -0.71 -3.66 -16.94
CA ILE A 163 -1.02 -4.97 -17.52
C ILE A 163 -0.98 -6.06 -16.43
N VAL A 164 0.10 -6.15 -15.66
CA VAL A 164 0.23 -7.14 -14.58
C VAL A 164 -0.84 -6.94 -13.49
N GLY A 165 -1.17 -5.70 -13.13
CA GLY A 165 -2.17 -5.37 -12.11
C GLY A 165 -3.60 -5.74 -12.52
N VAL A 166 -3.91 -5.70 -13.82
CA VAL A 166 -5.19 -6.19 -14.37
C VAL A 166 -5.21 -7.73 -14.40
N ILE A 167 -4.13 -8.37 -14.83
CA ILE A 167 -4.05 -9.85 -14.86
C ILE A 167 -4.10 -10.42 -13.43
N ALA A 168 -3.37 -9.83 -12.48
CA ALA A 168 -3.34 -10.23 -11.08
C ALA A 168 -4.70 -10.09 -10.38
N ALA A 169 -5.60 -9.23 -10.87
CA ALA A 169 -6.96 -9.11 -10.36
C ALA A 169 -7.76 -10.42 -10.51
N PHE A 170 -7.47 -11.23 -11.53
CA PHE A 170 -8.07 -12.55 -11.68
C PHE A 170 -7.73 -13.47 -10.50
N GLN A 171 -6.50 -13.40 -9.97
CA GLN A 171 -6.12 -14.19 -8.81
C GLN A 171 -6.96 -13.84 -7.57
N VAL A 172 -7.38 -12.58 -7.39
CA VAL A 172 -8.30 -12.18 -6.30
C VAL A 172 -9.63 -12.93 -6.41
N ALA A 173 -10.16 -13.10 -7.63
CA ALA A 173 -11.36 -13.88 -7.88
C ALA A 173 -11.15 -15.38 -7.60
N VAL A 174 -9.99 -15.94 -7.97
CA VAL A 174 -9.61 -17.32 -7.63
C VAL A 174 -9.57 -17.51 -6.10
N VAL A 175 -8.93 -16.60 -5.35
CA VAL A 175 -8.94 -16.70 -3.88
C VAL A 175 -10.36 -16.57 -3.33
N TYR A 176 -11.17 -15.63 -3.81
CA TYR A 176 -12.56 -15.46 -3.35
C TYR A 176 -13.45 -16.69 -3.63
N LYS A 177 -13.23 -17.38 -4.76
CA LYS A 177 -13.98 -18.58 -5.14
C LYS A 177 -13.38 -19.90 -4.70
N SER A 178 -12.19 -19.92 -4.12
CA SER A 178 -11.51 -21.16 -3.72
C SER A 178 -12.33 -22.05 -2.77
N VAL A 179 -13.18 -21.48 -1.92
CA VAL A 179 -14.05 -22.20 -0.96
C VAL A 179 -15.38 -22.69 -1.55
N ASP A 180 -15.71 -22.22 -2.76
CA ASP A 180 -16.85 -22.69 -3.55
C ASP A 180 -16.42 -23.77 -4.56
N TRP A 181 -15.17 -23.68 -5.05
CA TRP A 181 -14.63 -24.54 -6.12
C TRP A 181 -13.91 -25.80 -5.62
N TRP A 182 -13.39 -25.82 -4.39
CA TRP A 182 -12.70 -26.99 -3.82
C TRP A 182 -13.18 -27.33 -2.41
N VAL A 183 -13.11 -28.62 -2.08
CA VAL A 183 -13.21 -29.08 -0.69
C VAL A 183 -12.04 -28.48 0.09
N THR A 184 -12.35 -27.79 1.18
CA THR A 184 -11.44 -26.91 1.90
C THR A 184 -11.59 -27.08 3.41
N LEU A 185 -10.49 -26.92 4.15
CA LEU A 185 -10.51 -26.79 5.62
C LEU A 185 -10.89 -25.37 6.05
N HIS A 186 -10.86 -24.41 5.13
CA HIS A 186 -11.18 -23.02 5.41
C HIS A 186 -12.68 -22.84 5.60
N GLN A 187 -13.07 -22.30 6.75
CA GLN A 187 -14.47 -22.03 7.08
C GLN A 187 -15.11 -21.10 6.03
N GLN A 188 -16.30 -21.47 5.55
CA GLN A 188 -17.14 -20.64 4.70
C GLN A 188 -17.72 -19.45 5.50
N SER A 189 -18.09 -18.37 4.83
CA SER A 189 -18.64 -17.19 5.50
C SER A 189 -20.09 -17.41 5.95
N SER A 190 -20.29 -17.75 7.22
CA SER A 190 -21.59 -17.94 7.88
C SER A 190 -22.38 -16.62 8.08
N ARG A 191 -22.60 -15.84 7.01
CA ARG A 191 -23.13 -14.47 7.06
C ARG A 191 -24.41 -14.32 7.89
N ASP A 192 -25.30 -15.31 7.82
CA ASP A 192 -26.64 -15.20 8.41
C ASP A 192 -26.75 -15.84 9.80
N SER A 193 -25.83 -16.75 10.17
CA SER A 193 -25.87 -17.52 11.42
C SER A 193 -24.84 -17.12 12.48
N ILE A 194 -24.00 -16.10 12.24
CA ILE A 194 -23.07 -15.55 13.24
C ILE A 194 -23.83 -14.68 14.26
N ASP A 195 -23.51 -14.86 15.54
CA ASP A 195 -24.00 -14.05 16.67
C ASP A 195 -23.90 -12.52 16.42
N PRO A 196 -24.93 -11.72 16.79
CA PRO A 196 -24.93 -10.27 16.56
C PRO A 196 -23.71 -9.53 17.14
N ALA A 197 -23.17 -9.93 18.29
CA ALA A 197 -22.01 -9.30 18.91
C ALA A 197 -20.71 -9.60 18.14
N LEU A 198 -20.52 -10.86 17.71
CA LEU A 198 -19.42 -11.23 16.82
C LEU A 198 -19.50 -10.45 15.50
N ARG A 199 -20.71 -10.33 14.93
CA ARG A 199 -20.98 -9.63 13.67
C ARG A 199 -20.70 -8.14 13.78
N LEU A 200 -21.11 -7.48 14.86
CA LEU A 200 -20.84 -6.07 15.13
C LEU A 200 -19.34 -5.81 15.26
N SER A 201 -18.65 -6.59 16.08
CA SER A 201 -17.19 -6.47 16.27
C SER A 201 -16.45 -6.61 14.94
N LEU A 202 -16.83 -7.60 14.12
CA LEU A 202 -16.25 -7.80 12.79
C LEU A 202 -16.42 -6.55 11.88
N TRP A 203 -17.61 -5.96 11.84
CA TRP A 203 -17.87 -4.76 11.03
C TRP A 203 -17.13 -3.52 11.53
N VAL A 204 -17.03 -3.33 12.85
CA VAL A 204 -16.22 -2.24 13.45
C VAL A 204 -14.75 -2.41 13.05
N SER A 205 -14.21 -3.63 13.13
CA SER A 205 -12.83 -3.91 12.72
C SER A 205 -12.61 -3.74 11.21
N VAL A 206 -13.54 -4.19 10.36
CA VAL A 206 -13.51 -3.97 8.90
C VAL A 206 -13.49 -2.48 8.57
N LEU A 207 -14.32 -1.66 9.23
CA LEU A 207 -14.36 -0.21 9.04
C LEU A 207 -13.04 0.44 9.49
N ALA A 208 -12.54 0.10 10.68
CA ALA A 208 -11.28 0.63 11.21
C ALA A 208 -10.09 0.33 10.29
N PHE A 209 -9.96 -0.93 9.84
CA PHE A 209 -8.89 -1.34 8.91
C PHE A 209 -9.05 -0.67 7.54
N THR A 210 -10.28 -0.45 7.07
CA THR A 210 -10.53 0.30 5.82
C THR A 210 -10.10 1.77 5.94
N ILE A 211 -10.32 2.41 7.09
CA ILE A 211 -9.84 3.78 7.36
C ILE A 211 -8.29 3.82 7.40
N VAL A 212 -7.64 2.86 8.07
CA VAL A 212 -6.18 2.70 8.05
C VAL A 212 -5.66 2.53 6.62
N TYR A 213 -6.31 1.69 5.81
CA TYR A 213 -5.96 1.49 4.40
C TYR A 213 -6.03 2.78 3.59
N ILE A 214 -7.09 3.58 3.74
CA ILE A 214 -7.23 4.88 3.07
C ILE A 214 -6.09 5.83 3.50
N GLY A 215 -5.79 5.89 4.81
CA GLY A 215 -4.69 6.69 5.34
C GLY A 215 -3.34 6.28 4.76
N LEU A 216 -2.96 5.00 4.90
CA LEU A 216 -1.68 4.47 4.39
C LEU A 216 -1.54 4.63 2.88
N THR A 217 -2.60 4.40 2.11
CA THR A 217 -2.59 4.55 0.65
C THR A 217 -2.42 6.02 0.25
N SER A 218 -3.12 6.94 0.93
CA SER A 218 -2.98 8.38 0.70
C SER A 218 -1.57 8.87 1.04
N ARG A 219 -1.00 8.41 2.16
CA ARG A 219 0.38 8.69 2.56
C ARG A 219 1.40 8.14 1.56
N ARG A 220 1.26 6.88 1.12
CA ARG A 220 2.18 6.29 0.14
C ARG A 220 2.08 6.95 -1.23
N LYS A 221 0.87 7.36 -1.65
CA LYS A 221 0.68 8.14 -2.89
C LYS A 221 1.37 9.50 -2.82
N ALA A 222 1.14 10.27 -1.75
CA ALA A 222 1.78 11.58 -1.57
C ALA A 222 3.32 11.47 -1.51
N LEU A 223 3.84 10.40 -0.91
CA LEU A 223 5.28 10.12 -0.90
C LEU A 223 5.83 9.83 -2.31
N LEU A 224 5.15 9.01 -3.12
CA LEU A 224 5.53 8.76 -4.51
C LEU A 224 5.50 10.04 -5.38
N GLU A 225 4.50 10.91 -5.16
CA GLU A 225 4.39 12.20 -5.86
C GLU A 225 5.51 13.16 -5.45
N ALA A 226 5.92 13.15 -4.18
CA ALA A 226 7.07 13.91 -3.69
C ALA A 226 8.42 13.38 -4.19
N GLU A 227 8.61 12.05 -4.21
CA GLU A 227 9.80 11.38 -4.77
C GLU A 227 10.01 11.80 -6.24
N GLU A 228 8.95 11.78 -7.07
CA GLU A 228 9.02 12.19 -8.48
C GLU A 228 9.23 13.71 -8.64
N ALA A 229 8.58 14.55 -7.81
CA ALA A 229 8.79 15.99 -7.85
C ALA A 229 10.23 16.39 -7.51
N LEU A 230 10.87 15.69 -6.56
CA LEU A 230 12.30 15.88 -6.23
C LEU A 230 13.21 15.40 -7.37
N ARG A 231 12.91 14.25 -7.98
CA ARG A 231 13.64 13.73 -9.16
C ARG A 231 13.63 14.75 -10.31
N LEU A 232 12.48 15.33 -10.63
CA LEU A 232 12.34 16.33 -11.69
C LEU A 232 13.07 17.65 -11.36
N ARG A 233 13.11 18.06 -10.08
CA ARG A 233 13.90 19.22 -9.64
C ARG A 233 15.41 18.98 -9.81
N GLY A 234 15.90 17.81 -9.40
CA GLY A 234 17.30 17.43 -9.54
C GLY A 234 17.77 17.44 -11.00
N LEU A 235 16.95 16.91 -11.92
CA LEU A 235 17.23 16.96 -13.36
C LEU A 235 17.30 18.40 -13.90
N ARG A 236 16.42 19.30 -13.45
CA ARG A 236 16.45 20.72 -13.84
C ARG A 236 17.69 21.44 -13.32
N SER A 237 18.09 21.22 -12.05
CA SER A 237 19.31 21.83 -11.51
C SER A 237 20.56 21.32 -12.22
N SER A 238 20.62 20.04 -12.58
CA SER A 238 21.75 19.48 -13.35
C SER A 238 21.83 20.04 -14.77
N ALA A 239 20.68 20.27 -15.43
CA ALA A 239 20.65 20.90 -16.76
C ALA A 239 21.18 22.34 -16.72
N VAL A 240 20.70 23.16 -15.78
CA VAL A 240 21.17 24.55 -15.59
C VAL A 240 22.66 24.62 -15.24
N ALA A 241 23.16 23.65 -14.47
CA ALA A 241 24.60 23.55 -14.19
C ALA A 241 25.42 23.16 -15.43
N GLY A 242 24.86 22.36 -16.34
CA GLY A 242 25.48 22.03 -17.63
C GLY A 242 25.54 23.23 -18.58
N ASP A 243 24.44 23.99 -18.68
CA ASP A 243 24.36 25.20 -19.52
C ASP A 243 25.34 26.31 -19.07
N ALA A 244 25.75 26.30 -17.80
CA ALA A 244 26.74 27.22 -17.24
C ALA A 244 28.21 26.86 -17.57
N VAL A 245 28.48 25.66 -18.09
CA VAL A 245 29.82 25.22 -18.51
C VAL A 245 30.00 25.51 -20.00
N SER A 246 30.48 26.71 -20.33
CA SER A 246 30.97 26.96 -21.68
C SER A 246 32.22 26.12 -21.96
N VAL A 247 32.27 25.54 -23.17
CA VAL A 247 33.50 24.90 -23.66
C VAL A 247 34.57 26.00 -23.77
N PRO A 248 35.79 25.82 -23.22
CA PRO A 248 36.86 26.78 -23.43
C PRO A 248 37.08 27.01 -24.91
N ASN A 249 37.13 28.27 -25.34
CA ASN A 249 37.43 28.59 -26.73
C ASN A 249 38.90 28.21 -27.00
N LEU A 250 39.10 27.04 -27.61
CA LEU A 250 40.40 26.63 -28.10
C LEU A 250 40.62 27.34 -29.43
N ASP A 251 41.11 28.57 -29.35
CA ASP A 251 41.70 29.29 -30.48
C ASP A 251 42.93 28.50 -30.95
N LEU A 252 42.70 27.51 -31.81
CA LEU A 252 43.75 26.80 -32.51
C LEU A 252 44.36 27.80 -33.52
N PRO A 253 45.69 28.03 -33.49
CA PRO A 253 46.31 28.94 -34.43
C PRO A 253 46.16 28.40 -35.86
N ASP A 254 45.68 29.24 -36.76
CA ASP A 254 45.61 28.94 -38.20
C ASP A 254 47.01 28.57 -38.72
N GLY A 255 47.12 27.38 -39.33
CA GLY A 255 48.36 26.82 -39.87
C GLY A 255 48.27 26.51 -41.36
#